data_AF-U1FB99-F1
#
_entry.id   AF-U1FB99-F1
#
_cell.length_a   1.000
_cell.length_b   1.000
_cell.length_c   1.000
_cell.angle_alpha   90.00
_cell.angle_beta   90.00
_cell.angle_gamma   90.00
#
_symmetry.space_group_name_H-M   'P 1'
#
loop_
_entity.id
_entity.type
_entity.pdbx_description
1 polymer ?
#
loop_
_entity_poly.entity_id
_entity_poly.type
_entity_poly.pdbx_seq_one_letter_code
_entity_poly.pdbx_strand_id
1 'polypeptide(L)'
;RKALAKAGVKVYAPDAYCYDKKPVDHADFSLVTQEVTKTAAIFGVPKRAVTLNKALKKQAADLPKHAGGKGASAAALWLSSDGSSMYSYGRSSMVQAIFDVNDLKNAYADNRTRVFDISMEDLLKRNPDWILLLNNAYNTDDITKTFTRAKGASQL
;
A
#
# COMPACT_ATOMS: atom_id res chain seq x y z
N ARG A 1 -7.42 -11.58 -17.20
CA ARG A 1 -8.12 -10.42 -17.83
C ARG A 1 -8.40 -10.65 -19.32
N LYS A 2 -7.39 -10.88 -20.18
CA LYS A 2 -7.56 -11.07 -21.63
C LYS A 2 -8.52 -12.22 -22.02
N ALA A 3 -8.40 -13.39 -21.39
CA ALA A 3 -9.28 -14.53 -21.67
C ALA A 3 -10.76 -14.25 -21.33
N LEU A 4 -11.02 -13.62 -20.17
CA LEU A 4 -12.37 -13.21 -19.76
C LEU A 4 -12.98 -12.19 -20.72
N ALA A 5 -12.20 -11.18 -21.13
CA ALA A 5 -12.65 -10.21 -22.13
C ALA A 5 -12.97 -10.87 -23.48
N LYS A 6 -12.15 -11.84 -23.93
CA LYS A 6 -12.40 -12.63 -25.15
C LYS A 6 -13.70 -13.45 -25.05
N ALA A 7 -14.07 -13.88 -23.84
CA ALA A 7 -15.34 -14.57 -23.57
C ALA A 7 -16.54 -13.62 -23.40
N GLY A 8 -16.39 -12.32 -23.65
CA GLY A 8 -17.47 -11.34 -23.52
C GLY A 8 -17.74 -10.87 -22.08
N VAL A 9 -16.93 -11.30 -21.11
CA VAL A 9 -17.07 -10.87 -19.72
C VAL A 9 -16.41 -9.49 -19.55
N LYS A 10 -17.19 -8.51 -19.08
CA LYS A 10 -16.66 -7.19 -18.71
C LYS A 10 -15.75 -7.33 -17.49
N VAL A 11 -14.51 -6.85 -17.60
CA VAL A 11 -13.53 -6.91 -16.53
C VAL A 11 -13.10 -5.51 -16.16
N TYR A 12 -13.10 -5.23 -14.86
CA TYR A 12 -12.52 -4.03 -14.28
C TYR A 12 -11.43 -4.44 -13.29
N ALA A 13 -10.37 -3.64 -13.23
CA ALA A 13 -9.38 -3.73 -12.18
C ALA A 13 -9.06 -2.30 -11.72
N PRO A 14 -8.82 -2.07 -10.42
CA PRO A 14 -8.43 -0.75 -9.94
C PRO A 14 -7.14 -0.29 -10.62
N ASP A 15 -7.04 1.01 -10.90
CA ASP A 15 -5.94 1.55 -11.70
C ASP A 15 -4.55 1.30 -11.09
N ALA A 16 -4.46 1.24 -9.76
CA ALA A 16 -3.23 0.88 -9.06
C ALA A 16 -2.71 -0.54 -9.37
N TYR A 17 -3.53 -1.40 -9.96
CA TYR A 17 -3.20 -2.78 -10.37
C TYR A 17 -3.13 -2.94 -11.90
N CYS A 18 -3.03 -1.86 -12.65
CA CYS A 18 -2.84 -1.87 -14.10
C CYS A 18 -1.36 -1.80 -14.43
N TYR A 19 -0.80 -2.89 -14.96
CA TYR A 19 0.63 -3.00 -15.30
C TYR A 19 1.01 -2.27 -16.60
N ASP A 20 0.01 -1.93 -17.41
CA ASP A 20 0.13 -1.22 -18.68
C ASP A 20 0.01 0.31 -18.54
N LYS A 21 -0.26 0.81 -17.33
CA LYS A 21 -0.29 2.23 -17.03
C LYS A 21 0.98 2.64 -16.31
N LYS A 22 1.46 3.84 -16.62
CA LYS A 22 2.52 4.46 -15.83
C LYS A 22 2.03 4.59 -14.37
N PRO A 23 2.76 4.06 -13.37
CA PRO A 23 2.41 4.27 -11.98
C PRO A 23 2.36 5.76 -11.66
N VAL A 24 1.51 6.13 -10.70
CA VAL A 24 1.54 7.47 -10.10
C VAL A 24 2.93 7.72 -9.53
N ASP A 25 3.46 8.94 -9.63
CA ASP A 25 4.81 9.20 -9.13
C ASP A 25 4.89 9.09 -7.61
N HIS A 26 3.84 9.56 -6.93
CA HIS A 26 3.69 9.52 -5.49
C HIS A 26 2.21 9.31 -5.18
N ALA A 27 1.88 8.31 -4.37
CA ALA A 27 0.49 8.02 -4.03
C ALA A 27 -0.02 8.96 -2.94
N ASP A 28 -1.29 9.32 -3.02
CA ASP A 28 -2.00 10.08 -2.00
C ASP A 28 -3.45 9.59 -1.87
N PHE A 29 -4.18 10.09 -0.87
CA PHE A 29 -5.59 9.72 -0.66
C PHE A 29 -6.55 10.22 -1.76
N SER A 30 -6.12 11.08 -2.69
CA SER A 30 -6.95 11.46 -3.84
C SER A 30 -7.23 10.26 -4.73
N LEU A 31 -6.29 9.30 -4.83
CA LEU A 31 -6.44 8.07 -5.62
C LEU A 31 -7.63 7.23 -5.15
N VAL A 32 -7.89 7.19 -3.84
CA VAL A 32 -9.08 6.50 -3.28
C VAL A 32 -10.36 7.16 -3.80
N THR A 33 -10.44 8.48 -3.77
CA THR A 33 -11.65 9.20 -4.22
C THR A 33 -11.85 9.15 -5.74
N GLN A 34 -10.75 9.08 -6.51
CA GLN A 34 -10.79 8.84 -7.95
C GLN A 34 -11.35 7.45 -8.26
N GLU A 35 -10.92 6.42 -7.53
CA GLU A 35 -11.40 5.03 -7.67
C GLU A 35 -12.88 4.89 -7.31
N VAL A 36 -13.34 5.57 -6.24
CA VAL A 36 -14.76 5.64 -5.88
C VAL A 36 -15.59 6.27 -7.00
N THR A 37 -15.08 7.35 -7.60
CA THR A 37 -15.77 8.03 -8.71
C THR A 37 -15.91 7.11 -9.93
N LYS A 38 -14.83 6.41 -10.31
CA LYS A 38 -14.84 5.44 -11.42
C LYS A 38 -15.78 4.29 -11.16
N THR A 39 -15.72 3.71 -9.96
CA THR A 39 -16.62 2.63 -9.53
C THR A 39 -18.08 3.08 -9.61
N ALA A 40 -18.40 4.27 -9.10
CA ALA A 40 -19.77 4.79 -9.19
C ALA A 40 -20.24 5.05 -10.62
N ALA A 41 -19.35 5.45 -11.53
CA ALA A 41 -19.68 5.57 -12.95
C ALA A 41 -20.01 4.20 -13.57
N ILE A 42 -19.24 3.16 -13.25
CA ILE A 42 -19.50 1.77 -13.70
C ILE A 42 -20.89 1.29 -13.26
N PHE A 43 -21.29 1.62 -12.03
CA PHE A 43 -22.58 1.21 -11.46
C PHE A 43 -23.73 2.21 -11.68
N GLY A 44 -23.50 3.34 -12.37
CA GLY A 44 -24.54 4.35 -12.63
C GLY A 44 -25.03 5.11 -11.39
N VAL A 45 -24.18 5.28 -10.36
CA VAL A 45 -24.54 5.91 -9.07
C VAL A 45 -23.67 7.13 -8.70
N PRO A 46 -23.45 8.11 -9.60
CA PRO A 46 -22.51 9.20 -9.38
C PRO A 46 -22.84 10.08 -8.15
N LYS A 47 -24.12 10.29 -7.82
CA LYS A 47 -24.53 11.04 -6.62
C LYS A 47 -24.03 10.40 -5.33
N ARG A 48 -23.97 9.07 -5.26
CA ARG A 48 -23.44 8.35 -4.08
C ARG A 48 -21.93 8.57 -3.93
N ALA A 49 -21.19 8.58 -5.04
CA ALA A 49 -19.75 8.90 -5.01
C ALA A 49 -19.47 10.32 -4.51
N VAL A 50 -20.27 11.31 -4.89
CA VAL A 50 -20.08 12.69 -4.39
C VAL A 50 -20.19 12.73 -2.86
N THR A 51 -21.24 12.13 -2.30
CA THR A 51 -21.43 12.05 -0.85
C THR A 51 -20.29 11.31 -0.16
N LEU A 52 -19.92 10.13 -0.67
CA LEU A 52 -18.84 9.32 -0.09
C LEU A 52 -17.48 10.04 -0.17
N ASN A 53 -17.14 10.64 -1.31
CA ASN A 53 -15.89 11.36 -1.49
C ASN A 53 -15.79 12.59 -0.58
N LYS A 54 -16.91 13.27 -0.30
CA LYS A 54 -16.91 14.36 0.69
C LYS A 54 -16.52 13.84 2.08
N ALA A 55 -17.06 12.69 2.49
CA ALA A 55 -16.72 12.06 3.77
C ALA A 55 -15.26 11.60 3.82
N LEU A 56 -14.78 10.90 2.77
CA LEU A 56 -13.41 10.41 2.66
C LEU A 56 -12.39 11.56 2.68
N LYS A 57 -12.64 12.65 1.95
CA LYS A 57 -11.76 13.83 1.98
C LYS A 57 -11.68 14.45 3.37
N LYS A 58 -12.82 14.54 4.08
CA LYS A 58 -12.84 15.03 5.47
C LYS A 58 -12.03 14.12 6.39
N GLN A 59 -12.17 12.80 6.26
CA GLN A 59 -11.39 11.83 7.04
C GLN A 59 -9.89 11.95 6.74
N ALA A 60 -9.49 11.96 5.47
CA ALA A 60 -8.09 12.07 5.06
C ALA A 60 -7.44 13.37 5.56
N ALA A 61 -8.17 14.49 5.56
CA ALA A 61 -7.70 15.76 6.11
C ALA A 61 -7.59 15.78 7.65
N ASP A 62 -8.24 14.84 8.34
CA ASP A 62 -8.17 14.71 9.80
C ASP A 62 -6.98 13.83 10.25
N LEU A 63 -6.56 12.87 9.42
CA LEU A 63 -5.49 11.90 9.75
C LEU A 63 -4.20 12.56 10.28
N PRO A 64 -3.66 13.64 9.68
CA PRO A 64 -2.41 14.25 10.16
C PRO A 64 -2.49 14.80 11.59
N LYS A 65 -3.69 15.07 12.12
CA LYS A 65 -3.85 15.52 13.51
C LYS A 65 -3.56 14.43 14.54
N HIS A 66 -3.58 13.17 14.11
CA HIS A 66 -3.32 11.98 14.91
C HIS A 66 -1.93 11.39 14.62
N ALA A 67 -1.11 12.08 13.81
CA ALA A 67 0.21 11.62 13.44
C ALA A 67 1.13 11.52 14.66
N GLY A 68 1.85 10.40 14.77
CA GLY A 68 2.80 10.13 15.85
C GLY A 68 4.20 9.77 15.36
N GLY A 69 4.43 9.74 14.04
CA GLY A 69 5.68 9.27 13.43
C GLY A 69 6.89 10.17 13.68
N LYS A 70 6.69 11.49 13.82
CA LYS A 70 7.75 12.48 14.13
C LYS A 70 8.96 12.41 13.17
N GLY A 71 8.70 12.08 11.91
CA GLY A 71 9.71 11.92 10.87
C GLY A 71 10.54 10.63 10.95
N ALA A 72 10.14 9.67 11.80
CA ALA A 72 10.77 8.35 11.89
C ALA A 72 10.64 7.59 10.56
N SER A 73 11.65 6.79 10.24
CA SER A 73 11.67 5.95 9.05
C SER A 73 10.83 4.69 9.25
N ALA A 74 10.16 4.24 8.20
CA ALA A 74 9.33 3.05 8.22
C ALA A 74 9.45 2.25 6.93
N ALA A 75 9.42 0.92 7.03
CA ALA A 75 9.24 0.02 5.90
C ALA A 75 7.96 -0.78 6.06
N ALA A 76 7.13 -0.79 5.01
CA ALA A 76 6.00 -1.71 4.93
C ALA A 76 6.46 -2.99 4.22
N LEU A 77 6.12 -4.15 4.79
CA LEU A 77 6.52 -5.45 4.28
C LEU A 77 5.29 -6.32 4.04
N TRP A 78 5.32 -7.10 2.98
CA TRP A 78 4.46 -8.28 2.83
C TRP A 78 5.35 -9.51 2.73
N LEU A 79 4.99 -10.56 3.46
CA LEU A 79 5.74 -11.80 3.55
C LEU A 79 4.86 -12.94 3.06
N SER A 80 5.43 -13.88 2.32
CA SER A 80 4.80 -15.18 2.15
C SER A 80 4.70 -15.87 3.53
N SER A 81 3.72 -16.75 3.70
CA SER A 81 3.47 -17.40 5.00
C SER A 81 4.66 -18.20 5.53
N ASP A 82 5.45 -18.77 4.62
CA ASP A 82 6.71 -19.50 4.89
C ASP A 82 7.93 -18.58 5.02
N GLY A 83 7.78 -17.28 4.81
CA GLY A 83 8.86 -16.28 4.84
C GLY A 83 9.86 -16.36 3.68
N SER A 84 9.58 -17.18 2.66
CA SER A 84 10.49 -17.37 1.51
C SER A 84 10.56 -16.16 0.58
N SER A 85 9.52 -15.31 0.57
CA SER A 85 9.46 -14.09 -0.22
C SER A 85 9.14 -12.88 0.66
N MET A 86 9.85 -11.77 0.43
CA MET A 86 9.64 -10.50 1.10
C MET A 86 9.49 -9.39 0.07
N TYR A 87 8.42 -8.62 0.20
CA TYR A 87 8.11 -7.51 -0.69
C TYR A 87 8.02 -6.23 0.11
N SER A 88 8.43 -5.12 -0.50
CA SER A 88 8.18 -3.79 0.05
C SER A 88 7.44 -2.90 -0.95
N TYR A 89 7.14 -1.68 -0.53
CA TYR A 89 6.21 -0.77 -1.18
C TYR A 89 6.86 0.59 -1.38
N GLY A 90 7.01 0.96 -2.66
CA GLY A 90 7.60 2.22 -3.06
C GLY A 90 6.62 3.38 -3.01
N ARG A 91 7.07 4.55 -3.46
CA ARG A 91 6.28 5.79 -3.36
C ARG A 91 4.98 5.79 -4.17
N SER A 92 4.83 4.89 -5.14
CA SER A 92 3.59 4.73 -5.91
C SER A 92 2.53 3.87 -5.21
N SER A 93 2.83 3.29 -4.04
CA SER A 93 1.91 2.51 -3.23
C SER A 93 1.10 3.38 -2.28
N MET A 94 -0.12 2.97 -1.94
CA MET A 94 -0.89 3.61 -0.87
C MET A 94 -0.20 3.55 0.51
N VAL A 95 0.81 2.69 0.69
CA VAL A 95 1.73 2.76 1.85
C VAL A 95 2.37 4.15 1.97
N GLN A 96 2.77 4.76 0.85
CA GLN A 96 3.33 6.12 0.84
C GLN A 96 2.34 7.11 1.47
N ALA A 97 1.11 7.14 0.97
CA ALA A 97 0.06 8.01 1.50
C ALA A 97 -0.21 7.78 3.00
N ILE A 98 -0.17 6.53 3.46
CA ILE A 98 -0.33 6.17 4.88
C ILE A 98 0.84 6.71 5.71
N PHE A 99 2.07 6.55 5.23
CA PHE A 99 3.25 7.06 5.92
C PHE A 99 3.27 8.59 5.97
N ASP A 100 2.93 9.28 4.87
CA ASP A 100 2.92 10.75 4.84
C ASP A 100 1.94 11.34 5.87
N VAL A 101 0.70 10.82 5.94
CA VAL A 101 -0.28 11.33 6.90
C VAL A 101 0.04 10.99 8.36
N ASN A 102 0.95 10.05 8.59
CA ASN A 102 1.41 9.69 9.94
C ASN A 102 2.77 10.34 10.28
N ASP A 103 3.30 11.20 9.40
CA ASP A 103 4.64 11.80 9.54
C ASP A 103 5.74 10.73 9.66
N LEU A 104 5.67 9.70 8.81
CA LEU A 104 6.68 8.64 8.66
C LEU A 104 7.40 8.78 7.32
N LYS A 105 8.71 8.54 7.32
CA LYS A 105 9.52 8.51 6.09
C LYS A 105 9.56 7.09 5.53
N ASN A 106 9.01 6.90 4.33
CA ASN A 106 9.13 5.61 3.65
C ASN A 106 10.61 5.29 3.36
N ALA A 107 11.11 4.22 3.97
CA ALA A 107 12.47 3.73 3.76
C ALA A 107 12.75 3.41 2.28
N TYR A 108 11.70 3.20 1.47
CA TYR A 108 11.75 2.87 0.05
C TYR A 108 11.16 3.98 -0.87
N ALA A 109 11.12 5.23 -0.41
CA ALA A 109 10.58 6.36 -1.19
C ALA A 109 11.30 6.61 -2.53
N ASP A 110 12.53 6.12 -2.69
CA ASP A 110 13.32 6.19 -3.91
C ASP A 110 12.80 5.27 -5.02
N ASN A 111 12.06 4.22 -4.67
CA ASN A 111 11.50 3.28 -5.65
C ASN A 111 10.10 3.72 -6.11
N ARG A 112 9.93 3.88 -7.43
CA ARG A 112 8.65 4.26 -8.08
C ARG A 112 7.74 3.07 -8.39
N THR A 113 8.10 1.88 -7.92
CA THR A 113 7.30 0.68 -8.13
C THR A 113 6.34 0.51 -6.95
N ARG A 114 5.07 0.18 -7.24
CA ARG A 114 4.05 -0.02 -6.20
C ARG A 114 4.46 -1.09 -5.20
N VAL A 115 4.92 -2.23 -5.70
CA VAL A 115 5.38 -3.37 -4.89
C VAL A 115 6.52 -4.05 -5.62
N PHE A 116 7.54 -4.47 -4.90
CA PHE A 116 8.73 -5.12 -5.46
C PHE A 116 9.39 -6.02 -4.41
N ASP A 117 10.11 -7.02 -4.89
CA ASP A 117 10.89 -7.93 -4.06
C ASP A 117 12.06 -7.21 -3.38
N ILE A 118 12.32 -7.57 -2.12
CA ILE A 118 13.49 -7.14 -1.36
C ILE A 118 14.16 -8.34 -0.68
N SER A 119 15.38 -8.13 -0.20
CA SER A 119 16.09 -9.08 0.66
C SER A 119 16.16 -8.56 2.10
N MET A 120 16.43 -9.44 3.06
CA MET A 120 16.70 -9.01 4.43
C MET A 120 17.97 -8.15 4.50
N GLU A 121 18.98 -8.43 3.69
CA GLU A 121 20.19 -7.62 3.58
C GLU A 121 19.89 -6.18 3.13
N ASP A 122 18.99 -5.99 2.17
CA ASP A 122 18.55 -4.67 1.74
C ASP A 122 17.77 -3.94 2.85
N LEU A 123 16.88 -4.65 3.55
CA LEU A 123 16.14 -4.10 4.69
C LEU A 123 17.08 -3.66 5.83
N LEU A 124 18.05 -4.50 6.20
CA LEU A 124 19.07 -4.21 7.20
C LEU A 124 19.92 -2.99 6.82
N LYS A 125 20.26 -2.85 5.54
CA LYS A 125 21.00 -1.67 5.05
C LYS A 125 20.20 -0.38 5.20
N ARG A 126 18.87 -0.45 5.01
CA ARG A 126 17.97 0.71 5.15
C ARG A 126 17.63 1.01 6.61
N ASN A 127 17.64 0.01 7.49
CA ASN A 127 17.47 0.09 8.95
C ASN A 127 16.31 1.03 9.40
N PRO A 128 15.06 0.74 9.01
CA PRO A 128 13.92 1.59 9.36
C PRO A 128 13.59 1.53 10.86
N ASP A 129 13.16 2.65 11.44
CA ASP A 129 12.72 2.72 12.85
C ASP A 129 11.45 1.91 13.12
N TRP A 130 10.59 1.75 12.09
CA TRP A 130 9.35 1.00 12.17
C TRP A 130 9.20 -0.01 11.04
N ILE A 131 8.65 -1.19 11.37
CA ILE A 131 8.29 -2.22 10.40
C ILE A 131 6.78 -2.43 10.46
N LEU A 132 6.10 -2.12 9.35
CA LEU A 132 4.68 -2.37 9.17
C LEU A 132 4.49 -3.69 8.41
N LEU A 133 4.01 -4.73 9.09
CA LEU A 133 3.74 -6.03 8.48
C LEU A 133 2.31 -6.06 7.89
N LEU A 134 2.20 -6.10 6.57
CA LEU A 134 0.95 -6.30 5.86
C LEU A 134 0.65 -7.79 5.83
N ASN A 135 -0.54 -8.15 6.30
CA ASN A 135 -0.99 -9.53 6.38
C ASN A 135 -2.33 -9.71 5.66
N ASN A 136 -2.48 -10.83 4.95
CA ASN A 136 -3.77 -11.27 4.41
C ASN A 136 -4.52 -12.20 5.38
N ALA A 137 -3.86 -12.68 6.43
CA ALA A 137 -4.38 -13.66 7.38
C ALA A 137 -5.11 -13.01 8.57
N TYR A 138 -6.05 -13.77 9.13
CA TYR A 138 -6.90 -13.40 10.27
C TYR A 138 -6.15 -13.32 11.62
N ASN A 139 -4.88 -13.75 11.69
CA ASN A 139 -4.08 -13.75 12.92
C ASN A 139 -2.75 -12.97 12.71
N THR A 140 -2.58 -11.89 13.47
CA THR A 140 -1.39 -11.03 13.47
C THR A 140 -0.15 -11.69 14.05
N ASP A 141 -0.30 -12.68 14.94
CA ASP A 141 0.84 -13.32 15.60
C ASP A 141 1.68 -14.15 14.63
N ASP A 142 1.05 -14.73 13.62
CA ASP A 142 1.72 -15.64 12.69
C ASP A 142 2.69 -14.88 11.78
N ILE A 143 2.32 -13.68 11.32
CA ILE A 143 3.22 -12.88 10.47
C ILE A 143 4.40 -12.32 11.27
N THR A 144 4.18 -11.91 12.53
CA THR A 144 5.26 -11.47 13.41
C THR A 144 6.24 -12.61 13.70
N LYS A 145 5.75 -13.82 13.95
CA LYS A 145 6.59 -15.01 14.12
C LYS A 145 7.36 -15.36 12.84
N THR A 146 6.73 -15.26 11.68
CA THR A 146 7.43 -15.49 10.40
C THR A 146 8.53 -14.47 10.17
N PHE A 147 8.26 -13.18 10.41
CA PHE A 147 9.27 -12.13 10.29
C PHE A 147 10.45 -12.34 11.27
N THR A 148 10.16 -12.53 12.56
CA THR A 148 11.19 -12.64 13.61
C THR A 148 12.07 -13.89 13.49
N ARG A 149 11.61 -14.95 12.81
CA ARG A 149 12.43 -16.14 12.49
C ARG A 149 13.35 -15.94 11.29
N ALA A 150 13.14 -14.90 10.47
CA ALA A 150 13.99 -14.66 9.32
C ALA A 150 15.43 -14.34 9.77
N LYS A 151 16.41 -14.92 9.08
CA LYS A 151 17.83 -14.68 9.39
C LYS A 151 18.14 -13.19 9.26
N GLY A 152 18.59 -12.56 10.35
CA GLY A 152 18.90 -11.13 10.39
C GLY A 152 17.81 -10.26 11.03
N ALA A 153 16.60 -10.78 11.24
CA ALA A 153 15.51 -10.00 11.84
C ALA A 153 15.82 -9.47 13.25
N SER A 154 16.63 -10.19 14.03
CA SER A 154 17.05 -9.76 15.37
C SER A 154 18.10 -8.63 15.38
N GLN A 155 18.53 -8.17 14.20
CA GLN A 155 19.48 -7.05 14.05
C GLN A 155 18.77 -5.75 13.68
N LEU A 156 17.45 -5.79 13.47
CA LEU A 156 16.56 -4.64 13.28
C LEU A 156 15.96 -4.20 14.62
#